data_AF-A0A0H5RFK2-F1
#
_entry.id   AF-A0A0H5RFK2-F1
#
_cell.length_a   1.000
_cell.length_b   1.000
_cell.length_c   1.000
_cell.angle_alpha   90.00
_cell.angle_beta   90.00
_cell.angle_gamma   90.00
#
_symmetry.space_group_name_H-M   'P 1'
#
loop_
_entity.id
_entity.type
_entity.pdbx_description
1 polymer ?
#
loop_
_entity_poly.entity_id
_entity_poly.type
_entity_poly.pdbx_seq_one_letter_code
_entity_poly.pdbx_strand_id
1 'polypeptide(L)'
;HPDLSEFQRQAKLILKSLNRQSPARQVISSPPYVYYYLIESSVCYICCCDSHYPAALAMQYLEAVHNLFQERHSHEVNQFSRPYSAFAFDSHLTRLRKEYLDPRSH
;
A
#
# COMPACT_ATOMS: atom_id res chain seq x y z
N HIS A 1 7.43 19.59 9.55
CA HIS A 1 6.59 18.53 8.95
C HIS A 1 7.41 17.86 7.87
N PRO A 2 7.58 16.53 7.90
CA PRO A 2 8.27 15.83 6.81
C PRO A 2 7.55 16.07 5.48
N ASP A 3 8.33 16.33 4.44
CA ASP A 3 7.84 16.52 3.08
C ASP A 3 7.38 15.19 2.47
N LEU A 4 6.44 15.26 1.52
CA LEU A 4 5.98 14.09 0.75
C LEU A 4 7.14 13.29 0.14
N SER A 5 8.21 13.99 -0.25
CA SER A 5 9.43 13.40 -0.81
C SER A 5 10.15 12.47 0.16
N GLU A 6 10.16 12.77 1.45
CA GLU A 6 10.80 11.94 2.47
C GLU A 6 10.03 10.64 2.69
N PHE A 7 8.70 10.72 2.78
CA PHE A 7 7.86 9.53 2.88
C PHE A 7 8.03 8.60 1.67
N GLN A 8 8.03 9.18 0.47
CA GLN A 8 8.25 8.41 -0.75
C GLN A 8 9.65 7.79 -0.79
N ARG A 9 10.68 8.49 -0.31
CA ARG A 9 12.04 7.96 -0.21
C ARG A 9 12.09 6.75 0.72
N GLN A 10 11.51 6.85 1.91
CA GLN A 10 11.51 5.76 2.89
C GLN A 10 10.68 4.56 2.39
N ALA A 11 9.52 4.77 1.79
CA ALA A 11 8.75 3.71 1.15
C ALA A 11 9.56 2.98 0.07
N LYS A 12 10.28 3.72 -0.79
CA LYS A 12 11.18 3.12 -1.80
C LYS A 12 12.31 2.31 -1.17
N LEU A 13 12.87 2.74 -0.05
CA LEU A 13 13.90 1.97 0.67
C LEU A 13 13.34 0.67 1.24
N ILE A 14 12.14 0.71 1.84
CA ILE A 14 11.42 -0.47 2.34
C ILE A 14 11.22 -1.46 1.19
N LEU A 15 10.62 -1.01 0.08
CA LEU A 15 10.36 -1.86 -1.09
C LEU A 15 11.65 -2.48 -1.66
N LYS A 16 12.76 -1.74 -1.67
CA LYS A 16 14.07 -2.24 -2.12
C LYS A 16 14.69 -3.28 -1.19
N SER A 17 14.35 -3.27 0.10
CA SER A 17 14.87 -4.25 1.07
C SER A 17 14.12 -5.59 1.05
N LEU A 18 12.94 -5.64 0.42
CA LEU A 18 12.12 -6.85 0.37
C LEU A 18 12.78 -7.95 -0.46
N ASN A 19 12.69 -9.18 0.03
CA ASN A 19 13.19 -10.37 -0.64
C ASN A 19 12.27 -11.57 -0.34
N ARG A 20 12.58 -12.75 -0.88
CA ARG A 20 11.74 -13.95 -0.73
C ARG A 20 11.55 -14.45 0.71
N GLN A 21 12.39 -14.01 1.64
CA GLN A 21 12.30 -14.35 3.07
C GLN A 21 11.58 -13.27 3.87
N SER A 22 11.23 -12.14 3.25
CA SER A 22 10.48 -11.08 3.92
C SER A 22 9.09 -11.60 4.33
N PRO A 23 8.60 -11.22 5.53
CA PRO A 23 7.23 -11.54 5.94
C PRO A 23 6.21 -11.04 4.91
N ALA A 24 5.14 -11.78 4.67
CA ALA A 24 4.08 -11.35 3.75
C ALA A 24 3.33 -10.10 4.26
N ARG A 25 3.30 -9.89 5.58
CA ARG A 25 2.62 -8.76 6.24
C ARG A 25 3.53 -8.21 7.32
N GLN A 26 3.74 -6.90 7.34
CA GLN A 26 4.55 -6.29 8.39
C GLN A 26 4.16 -4.83 8.65
N VAL A 27 4.37 -4.44 9.91
CA VAL A 27 4.31 -3.06 10.38
C VAL A 27 5.73 -2.58 10.62
N ILE A 28 6.09 -1.44 10.05
CA ILE A 28 7.37 -0.77 10.27
C ILE A 28 7.08 0.51 11.04
N SER A 29 7.32 0.46 12.34
CA SER A 29 7.12 1.59 13.26
C SER A 29 8.23 2.62 13.05
N SER A 30 7.85 3.83 12.64
CA SER A 30 8.76 4.97 12.46
C SER A 30 8.13 6.26 13.02
N PRO A 31 7.79 6.32 14.33
CA PRO A 31 6.99 7.41 14.90
C PRO A 31 7.57 8.79 14.52
N PRO A 32 6.72 9.76 14.12
CA PRO A 32 5.25 9.78 14.28
C PRO A 32 4.45 9.06 13.18
N TYR A 33 5.10 8.43 12.20
CA TYR A 33 4.42 7.75 11.09
C TYR A 33 4.70 6.25 11.06
N VAL A 34 3.76 5.47 10.58
CA VAL A 34 3.87 4.02 10.53
C VAL A 34 3.64 3.55 9.11
N TYR A 35 4.52 2.68 8.63
CA TYR A 35 4.37 2.02 7.34
C TYR A 35 3.82 0.63 7.53
N TYR A 36 2.90 0.26 6.64
CA TYR A 36 2.31 -1.06 6.58
C TYR A 36 2.53 -1.58 5.18
N TYR A 37 2.90 -2.86 5.05
CA TYR A 37 2.95 -3.50 3.75
C TYR A 37 2.33 -4.90 3.77
N LEU A 38 1.81 -5.28 2.61
CA LEU A 38 1.25 -6.58 2.28
C LEU A 38 1.88 -7.07 0.97
N ILE A 39 2.45 -8.27 0.97
CA ILE A 39 2.97 -8.95 -0.22
C ILE A 39 2.02 -10.10 -0.51
N GLU A 40 1.36 -10.05 -1.67
CA GLU A 40 0.40 -11.06 -2.09
C GLU A 40 0.42 -11.15 -3.62
N SER A 41 0.32 -12.37 -4.17
CA SER A 41 0.37 -12.61 -5.63
C SER A 41 1.57 -11.93 -6.33
N SER A 42 2.75 -11.95 -5.71
CA SER A 42 3.98 -11.31 -6.20
C SER A 42 3.93 -9.78 -6.33
N VAL A 43 2.93 -9.13 -5.72
CA VAL A 43 2.78 -7.68 -5.67
C VAL A 43 2.92 -7.22 -4.23
N CYS A 44 3.69 -6.15 -4.01
CA CYS A 44 3.78 -5.50 -2.70
C CYS A 44 2.92 -4.22 -2.69
N TYR A 45 2.01 -4.15 -1.73
CA TYR A 45 1.16 -3.02 -1.44
C TYR A 45 1.70 -2.35 -0.18
N ILE A 46 1.91 -1.02 -0.21
CA ILE A 46 2.45 -0.27 0.92
C ILE A 46 1.61 0.99 1.18
N CYS A 47 1.36 1.29 2.44
CA CYS A 47 0.76 2.55 2.87
C CYS A 47 1.52 3.15 4.06
N CYS A 48 1.34 4.45 4.27
CA CYS A 48 1.88 5.19 5.40
C CYS A 48 0.76 6.03 6.02
N CYS A 49 0.66 6.01 7.34
CA CYS A 49 -0.29 6.81 8.09
C CYS A 49 0.31 7.28 9.42
N ASP A 50 -0.37 8.21 10.08
CA ASP A 50 0.00 8.66 11.42
C ASP A 50 -0.13 7.50 12.43
N SER A 51 0.71 7.48 13.47
CA SER A 51 0.69 6.44 14.50
C SER A 51 -0.64 6.34 15.28
N HIS A 52 -1.47 7.39 15.27
CA HIS A 52 -2.79 7.37 15.89
C HIS A 52 -3.85 6.67 15.02
N TYR A 53 -3.56 6.41 13.74
CA TYR A 53 -4.50 5.71 12.87
C TYR A 53 -4.52 4.21 13.22
N PRO A 54 -5.71 3.57 13.33
CA PRO A 54 -5.80 2.17 13.74
C PRO A 54 -5.07 1.23 12.78
N ALA A 55 -4.11 0.44 13.31
CA ALA A 55 -3.33 -0.53 12.55
C ALA A 55 -4.19 -1.55 11.79
N ALA A 56 -5.32 -1.97 12.39
CA ALA A 56 -6.26 -2.89 11.76
C ALA A 56 -6.86 -2.29 10.48
N LEU A 57 -7.30 -1.03 10.50
CA LEU A 57 -7.84 -0.35 9.33
C LEU A 57 -6.78 -0.15 8.25
N ALA A 58 -5.51 0.09 8.61
CA ALA A 58 -4.42 0.22 7.64
C ALA A 58 -4.17 -1.10 6.90
N MET A 59 -4.17 -2.23 7.61
CA MET A 59 -4.03 -3.54 6.99
C MET A 59 -5.26 -3.92 6.15
N GLN A 60 -6.48 -3.65 6.64
CA GLN A 60 -7.70 -3.88 5.88
C GLN A 60 -7.76 -3.05 4.59
N TYR A 61 -7.26 -1.81 4.62
CA TYR A 61 -7.11 -1.00 3.42
C TYR A 61 -6.20 -1.67 2.39
N LEU A 62 -5.05 -2.20 2.80
CA LEU A 62 -4.13 -2.91 1.90
C LEU A 62 -4.76 -4.18 1.31
N GLU A 63 -5.56 -4.92 2.08
CA GLU A 63 -6.30 -6.08 1.59
C GLU A 63 -7.37 -5.70 0.56
N ALA A 64 -8.12 -4.63 0.80
CA ALA A 64 -9.10 -4.13 -0.17
C ALA A 64 -8.44 -3.66 -1.47
N VAL A 65 -7.29 -2.99 -1.37
CA VAL A 65 -6.47 -2.60 -2.52
C VAL A 65 -6.01 -3.84 -3.28
N HIS A 66 -5.50 -4.86 -2.58
CA HIS A 66 -5.09 -6.12 -3.19
C HIS A 66 -6.23 -6.79 -3.96
N ASN A 67 -7.38 -6.99 -3.31
CA ASN A 67 -8.54 -7.65 -3.91
C ASN A 67 -9.01 -6.91 -5.17
N LEU A 68 -9.15 -5.59 -5.10
CA LEU A 68 -9.58 -4.78 -6.24
C LEU A 68 -8.54 -4.76 -7.37
N PHE A 69 -7.25 -4.75 -7.03
CA PHE A 69 -6.18 -4.82 -8.01
C PHE A 69 -6.15 -6.16 -8.74
N GLN A 70 -6.34 -7.27 -8.02
CA GLN A 70 -6.41 -8.60 -8.61
C GLN A 70 -7.65 -8.76 -9.51
N GLU A 71 -8.82 -8.25 -9.09
CA GLU A 71 -10.03 -8.26 -9.91
C GLU A 71 -9.80 -7.59 -11.29
N ARG A 72 -9.00 -6.53 -11.33
CA ARG A 72 -8.77 -5.73 -12.54
C ARG A 72 -7.56 -6.16 -13.36
N HIS A 73 -6.51 -6.67 -12.71
CA HIS A 73 -5.21 -6.83 -13.33
C HIS A 73 -4.56 -8.22 -13.16
N SER A 74 -5.24 -9.21 -12.56
CA SER A 74 -4.64 -10.54 -12.28
C SER A 74 -3.90 -11.17 -13.47
N HIS A 75 -4.38 -10.97 -14.71
CA HIS A 75 -3.77 -11.50 -15.93
C HIS A 75 -2.70 -10.60 -16.57
N GLU A 76 -2.61 -9.34 -16.15
CA GLU A 76 -1.76 -8.31 -16.77
C GLU A 76 -0.54 -7.94 -15.93
N VAL A 77 -0.54 -8.25 -14.62
CA VAL A 77 0.57 -7.89 -13.71
C VAL A 77 1.93 -8.34 -14.26
N ASN A 78 2.02 -9.56 -14.80
CA ASN A 78 3.25 -10.10 -15.36
C ASN A 78 3.68 -9.43 -16.68
N GLN A 79 2.79 -8.66 -17.31
CA GLN A 79 3.03 -7.94 -18.57
C GLN A 79 3.50 -6.49 -18.32
N PHE A 80 3.39 -6.00 -17.08
CA PHE A 80 3.85 -4.67 -16.71
C PHE A 80 5.38 -4.58 -16.76
N SER A 81 5.87 -3.94 -17.82
CA SER A 81 7.30 -3.73 -18.06
C SER A 81 7.78 -2.30 -17.76
N ARG A 82 6.85 -1.36 -17.60
CA ARG A 82 7.15 0.06 -17.36
C ARG A 82 6.78 0.49 -15.94
N PRO A 83 7.53 1.43 -15.33
CA PRO A 83 7.09 2.08 -14.10
C PRO A 83 5.68 2.67 -14.27
N TYR A 84 4.83 2.52 -13.25
CA TYR A 84 3.45 3.02 -13.24
C TYR A 84 2.56 2.50 -14.39
N SER A 85 2.80 1.27 -14.88
CA SER A 85 1.98 0.64 -15.92
C SER A 85 0.48 0.56 -15.57
N ALA A 86 0.14 0.51 -14.28
CA ALA A 86 -1.24 0.46 -13.78
C ALA A 86 -1.83 1.84 -13.42
N PHE A 87 -1.46 2.91 -14.14
CA PHE A 87 -1.92 4.28 -13.83
C PHE A 87 -3.45 4.42 -13.81
N ALA A 88 -4.19 3.62 -14.60
CA ALA A 88 -5.65 3.62 -14.61
C ALA A 88 -6.27 3.23 -13.24
N PHE A 89 -5.50 2.52 -12.40
CA PHE A 89 -5.92 2.11 -11.05
C PHE A 89 -5.98 3.27 -10.04
N ASP A 90 -5.42 4.45 -10.36
CA ASP A 90 -5.35 5.60 -9.44
C ASP A 90 -6.74 6.04 -8.93
N SER A 91 -7.74 6.04 -9.81
CA SER A 91 -9.13 6.39 -9.47
C SER A 91 -9.74 5.43 -8.42
N HIS A 92 -9.45 4.14 -8.56
CA HIS A 92 -9.88 3.10 -7.63
C HIS A 92 -9.18 3.23 -6.27
N LEU A 93 -7.87 3.49 -6.29
CA LEU A 93 -7.08 3.72 -5.09
C LEU A 93 -7.57 4.95 -4.32
N THR A 94 -7.87 6.04 -5.03
CA THR A 94 -8.41 7.27 -4.44
C THR A 94 -9.78 7.03 -3.79
N ARG A 95 -10.65 6.22 -4.40
CA ARG A 95 -11.94 5.86 -3.82
C ARG A 95 -11.78 5.06 -2.53
N LEU A 96 -10.98 3.98 -2.56
CA LEU A 96 -10.71 3.17 -1.37
C LEU A 96 -10.10 4.03 -0.26
N ARG A 97 -9.13 4.89 -0.59
CA ARG A 97 -8.52 5.77 0.42
C ARG A 97 -9.54 6.63 1.15
N LYS A 98 -10.56 7.17 0.46
CA LYS A 98 -11.61 7.98 1.09
C LYS A 98 -12.46 7.16 2.06
N GLU A 99 -12.85 5.95 1.66
CA GLU A 99 -13.65 5.04 2.48
C GLU A 99 -12.96 4.68 3.81
N TYR A 100 -11.64 4.45 3.76
CA TYR A 100 -10.87 4.11 4.95
C TYR A 100 -10.45 5.32 5.79
N LEU A 101 -10.47 6.54 5.24
CA LEU A 101 -10.24 7.77 6.00
C LEU A 101 -11.49 8.24 6.75
N ASP A 102 -12.69 7.88 6.29
CA ASP A 102 -13.96 8.20 6.95
C ASP A 102 -14.73 6.91 7.34
N PRO A 103 -14.30 6.23 8.41
CA PRO A 103 -14.97 5.02 8.89
C PRO A 103 -16.39 5.27 9.44
N ARG A 104 -16.87 6.53 9.48
CA ARG A 104 -18.26 6.85 9.86
C ARG A 104 -19.25 6.70 8.69
N SER A 105 -18.75 6.39 7.49
CA SER A 105 -19.57 6.09 6.32
C SER A 105 -20.06 4.62 6.27
N HIS A 106 -19.80 3.83 7.32
CA HIS A 106 -20.35 2.48 7.54
C HIS A 106 -21.16 2.41 8.84
#